data_AF-A0A7J3DIB4-F1
#
_entry.id   AF-A0A7J3DIB4-F1
#
_cell.length_a   1.000
_cell.length_b   1.000
_cell.length_c   1.000
_cell.angle_alpha   90.00
_cell.angle_beta   90.00
_cell.angle_gamma   90.00
#
_symmetry.space_group_name_H-M   'P 1'
#
loop_
_entity.id
_entity.type
_entity.pdbx_description
1 polymer ?
#
loop_
_entity_poly.entity_id
_entity_poly.type
_entity_poly.pdbx_seq_one_letter_code
_entity_poly.pdbx_strand_id
1 'polypeptide(L)'
;MKKLFIGLLLFAVLGLVAAADNETFGKDVRQAVMEMHAAQLECRVDFLVTMLEHSEEYTGESYSEIIGNLESSMDEVKQAAEENNFDAFLDAVSKTKGYFREAVQTIHDARIEALQNAGENKSELIAQMKEDFDSARKEFVDCHVKATRNRISAEVQMNMEWMEQAKNNIKNLKEKGYETNKLEDIVDEAEKNTEDMEKIAEKEQDVDKLLEERRAHWEHHLYLWAEYHSERLNLFLDRIAEKTDGYEGQVQEIKDILDKAVSIGDDEYYNLEEFREARSLILTASEKIRALIDEIKTGKGEGS
;
A
#
# COMPACT_ATOMS: atom_id res chain seq x y z
N MET A 1 9.29 -40.44 -26.05
CA MET A 1 9.97 -39.12 -26.06
C MET A 1 9.03 -37.94 -25.75
N LYS A 2 7.77 -37.90 -26.22
CA LYS A 2 6.78 -36.84 -25.85
C LYS A 2 6.53 -36.70 -24.32
N LYS A 3 6.37 -37.82 -23.58
CA LYS A 3 6.10 -37.81 -22.13
C LYS A 3 7.26 -37.29 -21.25
N LEU A 4 8.51 -37.33 -21.74
CA LEU A 4 9.69 -36.85 -21.00
C LEU A 4 9.87 -35.32 -21.12
N PHE A 5 9.41 -34.73 -22.23
CA PHE A 5 9.41 -33.27 -22.44
C PHE A 5 8.30 -32.57 -21.63
N ILE A 6 7.14 -33.20 -21.51
CA ILE A 6 6.00 -32.70 -20.71
C ILE A 6 6.40 -32.62 -19.22
N GLY A 7 7.11 -33.61 -18.70
CA GLY A 7 7.59 -33.61 -17.31
C GLY A 7 8.55 -32.48 -16.96
N LEU A 8 9.53 -32.18 -17.83
CA LEU A 8 10.51 -31.09 -17.60
C LEU A 8 9.85 -29.70 -17.70
N LEU A 9 8.88 -29.55 -18.60
CA LEU A 9 8.10 -28.31 -18.78
C LEU A 9 7.22 -28.03 -17.55
N LEU A 10 6.56 -29.05 -17.01
CA LEU A 10 5.69 -28.91 -15.83
C LEU A 10 6.46 -28.68 -14.51
N PHE A 11 7.74 -29.04 -14.42
CA PHE A 11 8.62 -28.63 -13.30
C PHE A 11 9.06 -27.16 -13.43
N ALA A 12 9.32 -26.69 -14.66
CA ALA A 12 9.64 -25.29 -14.93
C ALA A 12 8.44 -24.35 -14.67
N VAL A 13 7.21 -24.84 -14.86
CA VAL A 13 5.97 -24.10 -14.54
C VAL A 13 5.72 -24.05 -13.03
N LEU A 14 5.90 -25.14 -12.27
CA LEU A 14 5.73 -25.11 -10.81
C LEU A 14 6.66 -24.11 -10.09
N GLY A 15 7.93 -23.99 -10.53
CA GLY A 15 8.86 -22.98 -10.00
C GLY A 15 8.47 -21.53 -10.33
N LEU A 16 7.67 -21.32 -11.38
CA LEU A 16 7.17 -20.01 -11.79
C LEU A 16 5.82 -19.65 -11.13
N VAL A 17 4.97 -20.63 -10.82
CA VAL A 17 3.73 -20.39 -10.05
C VAL A 17 4.06 -20.16 -8.56
N ALA A 18 5.16 -20.70 -8.03
CA ALA A 18 5.65 -20.36 -6.68
C ALA A 18 6.06 -18.87 -6.55
N ALA A 19 6.39 -18.18 -7.66
CA ALA A 19 6.68 -16.75 -7.67
C ALA A 19 5.42 -15.86 -7.69
N ALA A 20 4.22 -16.43 -7.75
CA ALA A 20 2.97 -15.72 -7.37
C ALA A 20 2.76 -15.72 -5.84
N ASP A 21 3.43 -16.63 -5.13
CA ASP A 21 3.29 -16.94 -3.71
C ASP A 21 4.34 -16.23 -2.84
N ASN A 22 4.87 -15.08 -3.28
CA ASN A 22 5.86 -14.32 -2.50
C ASN A 22 5.20 -13.72 -1.23
N GLU A 23 5.01 -14.55 -0.20
CA GLU A 23 4.64 -14.16 1.16
C GLU A 23 5.56 -13.07 1.71
N THR A 24 6.80 -12.99 1.20
CA THR A 24 7.80 -11.96 1.51
C THR A 24 7.36 -10.56 1.04
N PHE A 25 6.77 -10.42 -0.15
CA PHE A 25 6.27 -9.12 -0.63
C PHE A 25 5.14 -8.61 0.26
N GLY A 26 4.30 -9.50 0.79
CA GLY A 26 3.20 -9.10 1.67
C GLY A 26 3.63 -8.59 3.05
N LYS A 27 4.78 -9.05 3.57
CA LYS A 27 5.23 -8.73 4.93
C LYS A 27 5.95 -7.39 5.01
N ASP A 28 6.81 -7.09 4.04
CA ASP A 28 7.61 -5.86 4.01
C ASP A 28 6.75 -4.63 3.66
N VAL A 29 5.78 -4.80 2.75
CA VAL A 29 4.81 -3.76 2.38
C VAL A 29 3.91 -3.37 3.55
N ARG A 30 3.45 -4.35 4.34
CA ARG A 30 2.59 -4.08 5.49
C ARG A 30 3.32 -3.27 6.55
N GLN A 31 4.56 -3.63 6.87
CA GLN A 31 5.38 -2.92 7.83
C GLN A 31 5.64 -1.47 7.38
N ALA A 32 6.08 -1.28 6.13
CA ALA A 32 6.32 0.05 5.57
C ALA A 32 5.07 0.94 5.64
N VAL A 33 3.88 0.39 5.32
CA VAL A 33 2.61 1.13 5.42
C VAL A 33 2.27 1.49 6.87
N MET A 34 2.55 0.62 7.83
CA MET A 34 2.31 0.92 9.25
C MET A 34 3.26 1.98 9.79
N GLU A 35 4.57 1.86 9.54
CA GLU A 35 5.58 2.83 9.96
C GLU A 35 5.28 4.24 9.39
N MET A 36 4.85 4.28 8.13
CA MET A 36 4.41 5.50 7.48
C MET A 36 3.16 6.10 8.13
N HIS A 37 2.14 5.28 8.42
CA HIS A 37 0.94 5.77 9.11
C HIS A 37 1.26 6.23 10.53
N ALA A 38 2.22 5.59 11.21
CA ALA A 38 2.72 6.02 12.50
C ALA A 38 3.34 7.43 12.39
N ALA A 39 4.20 7.68 11.40
CA ALA A 39 4.81 8.99 11.19
C ALA A 39 3.79 10.11 10.93
N GLN A 40 2.73 9.84 10.15
CA GLN A 40 1.65 10.82 9.94
C GLN A 40 0.84 11.07 11.22
N LEU A 41 0.63 10.04 12.04
CA LEU A 41 -0.10 10.17 13.30
C LEU A 41 0.73 10.95 14.34
N GLU A 42 2.05 10.72 14.37
CA GLU A 42 3.02 11.43 15.21
C GLU A 42 2.98 12.93 14.95
N CYS A 43 3.01 13.38 13.68
CA CYS A 43 2.88 14.81 13.35
C CYS A 43 1.63 15.45 13.99
N ARG A 44 0.52 14.70 14.06
CA ARG A 44 -0.72 15.18 14.67
C ARG A 44 -0.69 15.16 16.20
N VAL A 45 -0.03 14.17 16.80
CA VAL A 45 0.23 14.14 18.24
C VAL A 45 1.07 15.34 18.63
N ASP A 46 2.19 15.58 17.94
CA ASP A 46 3.09 16.71 18.19
C ASP A 46 2.33 18.05 18.13
N PHE A 47 1.51 18.25 17.08
CA PHE A 47 0.67 19.44 16.98
C PHE A 47 -0.26 19.62 18.19
N LEU A 48 -0.91 18.56 18.64
CA LEU A 48 -1.82 18.63 19.79
C LEU A 48 -1.07 18.89 21.10
N VAL A 49 0.12 18.29 21.26
CA VAL A 49 1.00 18.53 22.41
C VAL A 49 1.42 19.99 22.46
N THR A 50 1.96 20.53 21.37
CA THR A 50 2.33 21.95 21.28
C THR A 50 1.15 22.88 21.58
N MET A 51 -0.05 22.54 21.08
CA MET A 51 -1.23 23.34 21.36
C MET A 51 -1.71 23.28 22.82
N LEU A 52 -1.50 22.14 23.49
CA LEU A 52 -1.77 21.99 24.92
C LEU A 52 -0.74 22.79 25.73
N GLU A 53 0.54 22.73 25.39
CA GLU A 53 1.61 23.52 26.04
C GLU A 53 1.32 25.03 25.94
N HIS A 54 0.96 25.53 24.76
CA HIS A 54 0.50 26.93 24.62
C HIS A 54 -0.74 27.24 25.47
N SER A 55 -1.66 26.28 25.60
CA SER A 55 -2.83 26.44 26.46
C SER A 55 -2.46 26.53 27.95
N GLU A 56 -1.42 25.80 28.40
CA GLU A 56 -0.87 25.93 29.76
C GLU A 56 -0.30 27.35 29.96
N GLU A 57 0.39 27.92 28.97
CA GLU A 57 0.92 29.28 29.04
C GLU A 57 -0.18 30.35 29.19
N TYR A 58 -1.33 30.16 28.54
CA TYR A 58 -2.44 31.12 28.60
C TYR A 58 -3.24 31.05 29.89
N THR A 59 -3.36 29.87 30.48
CA THR A 59 -4.27 29.60 31.61
C THR A 59 -3.53 29.42 32.95
N GLY A 60 -2.28 28.97 32.91
CA GLY A 60 -1.51 28.55 34.08
C GLY A 60 -1.92 27.18 34.63
N GLU A 61 -2.87 26.49 33.99
CA GLU A 61 -3.24 25.10 34.31
C GLU A 61 -2.26 24.12 33.66
N SER A 62 -2.20 22.88 34.19
CA SER A 62 -1.39 21.82 33.58
C SER A 62 -2.27 20.79 32.88
N TYR A 63 -1.86 20.40 31.67
CA TYR A 63 -2.44 19.38 30.80
C TYR A 63 -1.50 18.18 30.60
N SER A 64 -0.49 18.02 31.46
CA SER A 64 0.52 16.95 31.40
C SER A 64 -0.04 15.53 31.33
N GLU A 65 -1.20 15.26 31.94
CA GLU A 65 -1.87 13.95 31.83
C GLU A 65 -2.32 13.64 30.39
N ILE A 66 -2.91 14.63 29.70
CA ILE A 66 -3.37 14.47 28.32
C ILE A 66 -2.17 14.33 27.38
N ILE A 67 -1.12 15.14 27.59
CA ILE A 67 0.14 15.06 26.85
C ILE A 67 0.75 13.66 27.00
N GLY A 68 0.91 13.18 28.24
CA GLY A 68 1.48 11.85 28.51
C GLY A 68 0.64 10.71 27.92
N ASN A 69 -0.68 10.83 27.89
CA ASN A 69 -1.56 9.85 27.25
C ASN A 69 -1.39 9.84 25.72
N LEU A 70 -1.27 11.00 25.09
CA LEU A 70 -1.01 11.12 23.65
C LEU A 70 0.34 10.50 23.29
N GLU A 71 1.41 10.90 23.96
CA GLU A 71 2.79 10.42 23.73
C GLU A 71 2.90 8.91 23.97
N SER A 72 2.44 8.42 25.13
CA SER A 72 2.50 7.00 25.46
C SER A 72 1.69 6.14 24.49
N SER A 73 0.55 6.64 23.99
CA SER A 73 -0.21 5.91 22.97
C SER A 73 0.49 5.90 21.61
N MET A 74 1.23 6.96 21.28
CA MET A 74 2.02 7.03 20.05
C MET A 74 3.21 6.07 20.09
N ASP A 75 3.83 5.87 21.25
CA ASP A 75 4.88 4.87 21.44
C ASP A 75 4.35 3.44 21.17
N GLU A 76 3.14 3.12 21.63
CA GLU A 76 2.48 1.84 21.32
C GLU A 76 2.25 1.66 19.81
N VAL A 77 1.88 2.74 19.09
CA VAL A 77 1.72 2.72 17.63
C VAL A 77 3.06 2.44 16.94
N LYS A 78 4.14 3.11 17.35
CA LYS A 78 5.49 2.91 16.80
C LYS A 78 5.97 1.48 17.04
N GLN A 79 5.84 0.98 18.26
CA GLN A 79 6.23 -0.37 18.62
C GLN A 79 5.46 -1.42 17.79
N ALA A 80 4.14 -1.26 17.64
CA ALA A 80 3.34 -2.19 16.85
C ALA A 80 3.70 -2.18 15.36
N ALA A 81 4.09 -1.02 14.82
CA ALA A 81 4.60 -0.91 13.45
C ALA A 81 5.95 -1.63 13.29
N GLU A 82 6.91 -1.40 14.19
CA GLU A 82 8.23 -2.06 14.20
C GLU A 82 8.13 -3.59 14.34
N GLU A 83 7.20 -4.08 15.16
CA GLU A 83 6.93 -5.50 15.36
C GLU A 83 6.12 -6.13 14.21
N ASN A 84 5.70 -5.34 13.23
CA ASN A 84 4.82 -5.73 12.12
C ASN A 84 3.51 -6.39 12.61
N ASN A 85 2.96 -5.89 13.71
CA ASN A 85 1.76 -6.40 14.36
C ASN A 85 0.55 -5.50 14.10
N PHE A 86 -0.18 -5.79 13.02
CA PHE A 86 -1.28 -4.94 12.56
C PHE A 86 -2.49 -4.85 13.48
N ASP A 87 -2.84 -5.94 14.17
CA ASP A 87 -3.99 -5.89 15.07
C ASP A 87 -3.66 -4.99 16.27
N ALA A 88 -2.45 -5.12 16.82
CA ALA A 88 -1.94 -4.20 17.83
C ALA A 88 -1.80 -2.76 17.29
N PHE A 89 -1.37 -2.59 16.04
CA PHE A 89 -1.24 -1.30 15.39
C PHE A 89 -2.60 -0.61 15.25
N LEU A 90 -3.64 -1.32 14.79
CA LEU A 90 -4.99 -0.78 14.66
C LEU A 90 -5.58 -0.40 16.03
N ASP A 91 -5.38 -1.23 17.05
CA ASP A 91 -5.82 -0.95 18.41
C ASP A 91 -5.12 0.30 18.98
N ALA A 92 -3.80 0.36 18.86
CA ALA A 92 -3.01 1.51 19.28
C ALA A 92 -3.41 2.80 18.54
N VAL A 93 -3.59 2.75 17.22
CA VAL A 93 -4.06 3.91 16.42
C VAL A 93 -5.46 4.35 16.87
N SER A 94 -6.35 3.41 17.18
CA SER A 94 -7.69 3.70 17.68
C SER A 94 -7.62 4.41 19.04
N LYS A 95 -6.80 3.88 19.95
CA LYS A 95 -6.54 4.45 21.27
C LYS A 95 -5.98 5.88 21.17
N THR A 96 -4.95 6.10 20.37
CA THR A 96 -4.37 7.44 20.13
C THR A 96 -5.41 8.42 19.59
N LYS A 97 -6.20 8.00 18.59
CA LYS A 97 -7.30 8.83 18.04
C LYS A 97 -8.40 9.10 19.06
N GLY A 98 -8.59 8.22 20.04
CA GLY A 98 -9.50 8.44 21.17
C GLY A 98 -9.15 9.69 21.97
N TYR A 99 -7.86 9.94 22.20
CA TYR A 99 -7.37 11.11 22.94
C TYR A 99 -7.44 12.43 22.16
N PHE A 100 -7.54 12.39 20.83
CA PHE A 100 -7.61 13.61 20.02
C PHE A 100 -8.83 14.46 20.36
N ARG A 101 -9.97 13.83 20.68
CA ARG A 101 -11.18 14.56 21.02
C ARG A 101 -11.03 15.32 22.33
N GLU A 102 -10.43 14.66 23.32
CA GLU A 102 -10.15 15.25 24.63
C GLU A 102 -9.17 16.40 24.50
N ALA A 103 -8.04 16.20 23.83
CA ALA A 103 -7.05 17.25 23.59
C ALA A 103 -7.65 18.48 22.88
N VAL A 104 -8.41 18.27 21.80
CA VAL A 104 -9.05 19.38 21.06
C VAL A 104 -10.06 20.14 21.94
N GLN A 105 -10.85 19.42 22.75
CA GLN A 105 -11.81 20.05 23.65
C GLN A 105 -11.09 20.86 24.74
N THR A 106 -10.04 20.30 25.35
CA THR A 106 -9.23 20.99 26.36
C THR A 106 -8.58 22.26 25.81
N ILE A 107 -7.95 22.19 24.63
CA ILE A 107 -7.37 23.35 23.95
C ILE A 107 -8.44 24.44 23.71
N HIS A 108 -9.63 24.03 23.25
CA HIS A 108 -10.72 24.95 23.00
C HIS A 108 -11.20 25.64 24.29
N ASP A 109 -11.41 24.87 25.36
CA ASP A 109 -11.92 25.38 26.62
C ASP A 109 -10.90 26.29 27.31
N ALA A 110 -9.61 25.91 27.30
CA ALA A 110 -8.51 26.72 27.80
C ALA A 110 -8.41 28.08 27.08
N ARG A 111 -8.57 28.09 25.75
CA ARG A 111 -8.61 29.33 24.97
C ARG A 111 -9.80 30.21 25.33
N ILE A 112 -10.99 29.63 25.50
CA ILE A 112 -12.18 30.38 25.90
C ILE A 112 -11.97 31.00 27.28
N GLU A 113 -11.47 30.23 28.24
CA GLU A 113 -11.21 30.70 29.60
C GLU A 113 -10.18 31.85 29.61
N ALA A 114 -9.04 31.65 28.95
CA ALA A 114 -8.01 32.68 28.86
C ALA A 114 -8.56 33.98 28.25
N LEU A 115 -9.42 33.90 27.23
CA LEU A 115 -10.08 35.06 26.62
C LEU A 115 -11.15 35.72 27.51
N GLN A 116 -11.79 34.97 28.41
CA GLN A 116 -12.71 35.51 29.40
C GLN A 116 -11.96 36.26 30.51
N ASN A 117 -10.76 35.77 30.86
CA ASN A 117 -9.92 36.32 31.93
C ASN A 117 -8.98 37.46 31.47
N ALA A 118 -8.79 37.65 30.16
CA ALA A 118 -7.80 38.58 29.60
C ALA A 118 -8.07 40.08 29.85
N GLY A 119 -9.29 40.47 30.24
CA GLY A 119 -9.63 41.88 30.51
C GLY A 119 -9.26 42.84 29.38
N GLU A 120 -8.48 43.88 29.69
CA GLU A 120 -8.00 44.89 28.72
C GLU A 120 -6.97 44.34 27.72
N ASN A 121 -6.27 43.25 28.06
CA ASN A 121 -5.21 42.63 27.23
C ASN A 121 -5.77 41.66 26.17
N LYS A 122 -7.10 41.52 26.07
CA LYS A 122 -7.75 40.53 25.20
C LYS A 122 -7.28 40.59 23.74
N SER A 123 -7.07 41.79 23.18
CA SER A 123 -6.62 41.93 21.79
C SER A 123 -5.19 41.43 21.56
N GLU A 124 -4.31 41.62 22.54
CA GLU A 124 -2.92 41.15 22.48
C GLU A 124 -2.86 39.63 22.62
N LEU A 125 -3.63 39.07 23.55
CA LEU A 125 -3.75 37.63 23.73
C LEU A 125 -4.31 36.93 22.48
N ILE A 126 -5.31 37.52 21.80
CA ILE A 126 -5.82 36.99 20.53
C ILE A 126 -4.73 36.96 19.46
N ALA A 127 -3.90 38.00 19.38
CA ALA A 127 -2.80 38.07 18.42
C ALA A 127 -1.76 36.98 18.71
N GLN A 128 -1.38 36.81 19.98
CA GLN A 128 -0.46 35.75 20.42
C GLN A 128 -1.03 34.35 20.11
N MET A 129 -2.26 34.06 20.52
CA MET A 129 -2.92 32.77 20.23
C MET A 129 -2.97 32.43 18.74
N LYS A 130 -3.10 33.45 17.89
CA LYS A 130 -3.08 33.29 16.44
C LYS A 130 -1.67 33.00 15.94
N GLU A 131 -0.66 33.73 16.42
CA GLU A 131 0.74 33.50 16.06
C GLU A 131 1.19 32.10 16.44
N ASP A 132 0.92 31.67 17.67
CA ASP A 132 1.25 30.35 18.19
C ASP A 132 0.56 29.24 17.37
N PHE A 133 -0.73 29.42 17.05
CA PHE A 133 -1.46 28.49 16.20
C PHE A 133 -0.90 28.43 14.78
N ASP A 134 -0.61 29.58 14.17
CA ASP A 134 -0.06 29.65 12.81
C ASP A 134 1.34 29.02 12.76
N SER A 135 2.14 29.17 13.83
CA SER A 135 3.44 28.52 13.99
C SER A 135 3.31 27.00 14.11
N ALA A 136 2.53 26.51 15.07
CA ALA A 136 2.30 25.08 15.27
C ALA A 136 1.68 24.42 14.02
N ARG A 137 0.74 25.12 13.35
CA ARG A 137 0.14 24.65 12.11
C ARG A 137 1.17 24.53 10.99
N LYS A 138 2.11 25.46 10.88
CA LYS A 138 3.17 25.40 9.87
C LYS A 138 4.06 24.18 10.10
N GLU A 139 4.49 23.94 11.34
CA GLU A 139 5.29 22.77 11.70
C GLU A 139 4.54 21.46 11.43
N PHE A 140 3.26 21.41 11.76
CA PHE A 140 2.37 20.29 11.43
C PHE A 140 2.31 20.01 9.93
N VAL A 141 2.11 21.05 9.11
CA VAL A 141 2.05 20.92 7.65
C VAL A 141 3.40 20.43 7.11
N ASP A 142 4.52 21.02 7.54
CA ASP A 142 5.86 20.63 7.11
C ASP A 142 6.17 19.16 7.48
N CYS A 143 5.77 18.75 8.69
CA CYS A 143 5.86 17.36 9.15
C CYS A 143 5.02 16.43 8.26
N HIS A 144 3.78 16.79 7.97
CA HIS A 144 2.88 16.02 7.10
C HIS A 144 3.38 15.89 5.67
N VAL A 145 3.92 16.97 5.09
CA VAL A 145 4.57 16.94 3.77
C VAL A 145 5.73 15.95 3.80
N LYS A 146 6.62 16.05 4.79
CA LYS A 146 7.78 15.16 4.92
C LYS A 146 7.36 13.70 5.09
N ALA A 147 6.39 13.41 5.95
CA ALA A 147 5.87 12.06 6.14
C ALA A 147 5.25 11.50 4.85
N THR A 148 4.54 12.34 4.09
CA THR A 148 3.93 11.96 2.81
C THR A 148 4.98 11.76 1.71
N ARG A 149 6.07 12.53 1.69
CA ARG A 149 7.18 12.27 0.77
C ARG A 149 7.89 10.96 1.11
N ASN A 150 8.15 10.70 2.39
CA ASN A 150 8.74 9.43 2.82
C ASN A 150 7.86 8.23 2.43
N ARG A 151 6.52 8.36 2.54
CA ARG A 151 5.57 7.40 2.00
C ARG A 151 5.82 7.13 0.52
N ILE A 152 5.82 8.19 -0.28
CA ILE A 152 5.97 8.07 -1.74
C ILE A 152 7.30 7.41 -2.07
N SER A 153 8.40 7.79 -1.41
CA SER A 153 9.71 7.17 -1.61
C SER A 153 9.72 5.67 -1.27
N ALA A 154 9.05 5.25 -0.18
CA ALA A 154 8.93 3.84 0.17
C ALA A 154 8.13 3.06 -0.88
N GLU A 155 7.03 3.63 -1.39
CA GLU A 155 6.21 3.03 -2.44
C GLU A 155 6.97 2.94 -3.78
N VAL A 156 7.75 3.97 -4.13
CA VAL A 156 8.66 3.94 -5.28
C VAL A 156 9.68 2.80 -5.14
N GLN A 157 10.30 2.65 -3.98
CA GLN A 157 11.24 1.55 -3.75
C GLN A 157 10.57 0.18 -3.91
N MET A 158 9.37 0.00 -3.34
CA MET A 158 8.60 -1.23 -3.49
C MET A 158 8.28 -1.53 -4.96
N ASN A 159 7.90 -0.52 -5.73
CA ASN A 159 7.63 -0.69 -7.16
C ASN A 159 8.90 -1.09 -7.92
N MET A 160 10.04 -0.46 -7.61
CA MET A 160 11.33 -0.81 -8.22
C MET A 160 11.73 -2.26 -7.94
N GLU A 161 11.56 -2.73 -6.70
CA GLU A 161 11.85 -4.13 -6.32
C GLU A 161 10.93 -5.12 -7.05
N TRP A 162 9.63 -4.81 -7.16
CA TRP A 162 8.71 -5.62 -7.95
C TRP A 162 9.09 -5.65 -9.44
N MET A 163 9.44 -4.49 -10.03
CA MET A 163 9.85 -4.39 -11.43
C MET A 163 11.12 -5.18 -11.72
N GLU A 164 12.12 -5.15 -10.82
CA GLU A 164 13.33 -5.95 -10.97
C GLU A 164 13.01 -7.45 -11.00
N GLN A 165 12.14 -7.92 -10.09
CA GLN A 165 11.66 -9.30 -10.10
C GLN A 165 10.88 -9.62 -11.38
N ALA A 166 10.03 -8.70 -11.85
CA ALA A 166 9.27 -8.85 -13.07
C ALA A 166 10.16 -8.96 -14.31
N LYS A 167 11.18 -8.09 -14.44
CA LYS A 167 12.20 -8.12 -15.51
C LYS A 167 12.97 -9.44 -15.52
N ASN A 168 13.36 -9.94 -14.34
CA ASN A 168 14.02 -11.24 -14.21
C ASN A 168 13.10 -12.41 -14.63
N ASN A 169 11.83 -12.36 -14.24
CA ASN A 169 10.84 -13.36 -14.64
C ASN A 169 10.59 -13.36 -16.16
N ILE A 170 10.47 -12.17 -16.76
CA ILE A 170 10.34 -11.99 -18.21
C ILE A 170 11.53 -12.62 -18.93
N LYS A 171 12.76 -12.31 -18.49
CA LYS A 171 13.98 -12.90 -19.06
C LYS A 171 13.95 -14.42 -19.01
N ASN A 172 13.59 -15.00 -17.86
CA ASN A 172 13.48 -16.44 -17.68
C ASN A 172 12.41 -17.09 -18.58
N LEU A 173 11.29 -16.39 -18.82
CA LEU A 173 10.24 -16.83 -19.74
C LEU A 173 10.72 -16.78 -21.19
N LYS A 174 11.42 -15.71 -21.58
CA LYS A 174 12.00 -15.56 -22.92
C LYS A 174 13.01 -16.65 -23.24
N GLU A 175 13.88 -16.99 -22.29
CA GLU A 175 14.83 -18.12 -22.40
C GLU A 175 14.13 -19.48 -22.57
N LYS A 176 12.91 -19.62 -22.03
CA LYS A 176 12.05 -20.80 -22.19
C LYS A 176 11.18 -20.75 -23.47
N GLY A 177 11.36 -19.74 -24.31
CA GLY A 177 10.69 -19.58 -25.60
C GLY A 177 9.22 -19.17 -25.48
N TYR A 178 8.86 -18.38 -24.47
CA TYR A 178 7.57 -17.67 -24.41
C TYR A 178 7.69 -16.32 -25.12
N GLU A 179 6.60 -15.86 -25.74
CA GLU A 179 6.47 -14.50 -26.25
C GLU A 179 6.11 -13.57 -25.09
N THR A 180 6.97 -12.60 -24.78
CA THR A 180 6.86 -11.78 -23.56
C THR A 180 6.64 -10.29 -23.84
N ASN A 181 6.36 -9.90 -25.09
CA ASN A 181 6.26 -8.49 -25.49
C ASN A 181 5.26 -7.71 -24.61
N LYS A 182 4.07 -8.26 -24.38
CA LYS A 182 3.06 -7.61 -23.52
C LYS A 182 3.50 -7.48 -22.05
N LEU A 183 4.25 -8.45 -21.51
CA LEU A 183 4.81 -8.34 -20.16
C LEU A 183 5.90 -7.27 -20.08
N GLU A 184 6.70 -7.12 -21.14
CA GLU A 184 7.71 -6.05 -21.27
C GLU A 184 7.01 -4.69 -21.29
N ASP A 185 5.95 -4.52 -22.11
CA ASP A 185 5.18 -3.28 -22.19
C ASP A 185 4.58 -2.86 -20.83
N ILE A 186 3.97 -3.80 -20.08
CA ILE A 186 3.39 -3.53 -18.75
C ILE A 186 4.47 -3.06 -17.75
N VAL A 187 5.65 -3.67 -17.78
CA VAL A 187 6.74 -3.31 -16.88
C VAL A 187 7.35 -1.95 -17.24
N ASP A 188 7.47 -1.64 -18.53
CA ASP A 188 7.94 -0.33 -19.00
C ASP A 188 6.94 0.79 -18.61
N GLU A 189 5.64 0.51 -18.68
CA GLU A 189 4.62 1.42 -18.19
C GLU A 189 4.69 1.62 -16.67
N ALA A 190 4.91 0.55 -15.90
CA ALA A 190 5.09 0.64 -14.47
C ALA A 190 6.37 1.42 -14.08
N GLU A 191 7.42 1.33 -14.89
CA GLU A 191 8.67 2.09 -14.71
C GLU A 191 8.41 3.58 -14.88
N LYS A 192 7.74 3.97 -15.96
CA LYS A 192 7.33 5.36 -16.18
C LYS A 192 6.43 5.88 -15.07
N ASN A 193 5.44 5.09 -14.64
CA ASN A 193 4.54 5.45 -13.54
C ASN A 193 5.31 5.67 -12.23
N THR A 194 6.31 4.84 -11.96
CA THR A 194 7.17 4.93 -10.77
C THR A 194 8.10 6.15 -10.82
N GLU A 195 8.68 6.45 -11.98
CA GLU A 195 9.48 7.68 -12.17
C GLU A 195 8.64 8.95 -12.00
N ASP A 196 7.39 8.95 -12.48
CA ASP A 196 6.50 10.09 -12.32
C ASP A 196 6.12 10.29 -10.85
N MET A 197 5.87 9.20 -10.12
CA MET A 197 5.66 9.20 -8.67
C MET A 197 6.87 9.74 -7.89
N GLU A 198 8.10 9.42 -8.29
CA GLU A 198 9.32 9.99 -7.70
C GLU A 198 9.40 11.52 -7.92
N LYS A 199 9.12 12.00 -9.14
CA LYS A 199 9.12 13.45 -9.46
C LYS A 199 8.09 14.23 -8.64
N ILE A 200 6.95 13.62 -8.31
CA ILE A 200 5.91 14.22 -7.47
C ILE A 200 6.43 14.46 -6.05
N ALA A 201 7.09 13.45 -5.47
CA ALA A 201 7.68 13.57 -4.14
C ALA A 201 8.69 14.72 -4.04
N GLU A 202 9.45 14.99 -5.11
CA GLU A 202 10.47 16.05 -5.13
C GLU A 202 9.88 17.47 -5.27
N LYS A 203 8.78 17.62 -6.01
CA LYS A 203 8.32 18.94 -6.50
C LYS A 203 7.18 19.54 -5.69
N GLU A 204 6.25 18.72 -5.20
CA GLU A 204 5.01 19.23 -4.63
C GLU A 204 5.18 19.58 -3.14
N GLN A 205 4.65 20.74 -2.73
CA GLN A 205 4.68 21.24 -1.36
C GLN A 205 3.30 21.26 -0.71
N ASP A 206 2.25 21.14 -1.52
CA ASP A 206 0.88 21.02 -1.05
C ASP A 206 0.56 19.56 -0.67
N VAL A 207 0.12 19.34 0.57
CA VAL A 207 -0.19 17.99 1.08
C VAL A 207 -1.34 17.34 0.32
N ASP A 208 -2.39 18.10 0.00
CA ASP A 208 -3.58 17.54 -0.63
C ASP A 208 -3.26 17.11 -2.07
N LYS A 209 -2.49 17.92 -2.79
CA LYS A 209 -2.03 17.58 -4.13
C LYS A 209 -1.03 16.42 -4.14
N LEU A 210 -0.10 16.38 -3.18
CA LEU A 210 0.78 15.22 -2.97
C LEU A 210 -0.03 13.93 -2.78
N LEU A 211 -1.07 13.96 -1.96
CA LEU A 211 -1.91 12.79 -1.66
C LEU A 211 -2.74 12.36 -2.86
N GLU A 212 -3.32 13.30 -3.61
CA GLU A 212 -4.11 13.02 -4.81
C GLU A 212 -3.25 12.39 -5.91
N GLU A 213 -2.13 13.01 -6.27
CA GLU A 213 -1.24 12.50 -7.32
C GLU A 213 -0.62 11.15 -6.91
N ARG A 214 -0.15 11.02 -5.65
CA ARG A 214 0.31 9.73 -5.10
C ARG A 214 -0.76 8.65 -5.23
N ARG A 215 -2.02 8.98 -4.95
CA ARG A 215 -3.12 8.01 -5.00
C ARG A 215 -3.32 7.50 -6.43
N ALA A 216 -3.40 8.38 -7.42
CA ALA A 216 -3.59 7.99 -8.81
C ALA A 216 -2.47 7.05 -9.30
N HIS A 217 -1.20 7.41 -9.04
CA HIS A 217 -0.07 6.57 -9.44
C HIS A 217 -0.03 5.23 -8.70
N TRP A 218 -0.43 5.20 -7.43
CA TRP A 218 -0.53 3.96 -6.68
C TRP A 218 -1.65 3.05 -7.20
N GLU A 219 -2.84 3.60 -7.47
CA GLU A 219 -3.97 2.85 -8.02
C GLU A 219 -3.66 2.30 -9.43
N HIS A 220 -2.93 3.07 -10.25
CA HIS A 220 -2.43 2.58 -11.55
C HIS A 220 -1.41 1.45 -11.38
N HIS A 221 -0.48 1.55 -10.43
CA HIS A 221 0.47 0.47 -10.14
C HIS A 221 -0.23 -0.83 -9.74
N LEU A 222 -1.30 -0.75 -8.92
CA LEU A 222 -2.10 -1.91 -8.52
C LEU A 222 -2.77 -2.59 -9.72
N TYR A 223 -3.25 -1.81 -10.68
CA TYR A 223 -3.78 -2.32 -11.96
C TYR A 223 -2.68 -3.02 -12.78
N LEU A 224 -1.53 -2.37 -13.00
CA LEU A 224 -0.41 -2.93 -13.76
C LEU A 224 0.13 -4.22 -13.14
N TRP A 225 0.12 -4.31 -11.80
CA TRP A 225 0.44 -5.54 -11.09
C TRP A 225 -0.52 -6.68 -11.48
N ALA A 226 -1.83 -6.42 -11.45
CA ALA A 226 -2.85 -7.41 -11.77
C ALA A 226 -2.77 -7.84 -13.25
N GLU A 227 -2.53 -6.88 -14.15
CA GLU A 227 -2.35 -7.14 -15.57
C GLU A 227 -1.11 -8.00 -15.84
N TYR A 228 0.03 -7.65 -15.25
CA TYR A 228 1.27 -8.41 -15.37
C TYR A 228 1.08 -9.86 -14.93
N HIS A 229 0.47 -10.07 -13.76
CA HIS A 229 0.29 -11.42 -13.22
C HIS A 229 -0.73 -12.22 -14.02
N SER A 230 -1.79 -11.61 -14.51
CA SER A 230 -2.79 -12.27 -15.35
C SER A 230 -2.20 -12.67 -16.71
N GLU A 231 -1.49 -11.77 -17.37
CA GLU A 231 -0.81 -12.04 -18.63
C GLU A 231 0.23 -13.16 -18.47
N ARG A 232 1.01 -13.12 -17.39
CA ARG A 232 2.00 -14.16 -17.08
C ARG A 232 1.36 -15.54 -16.93
N LEU A 233 0.20 -15.61 -16.28
CA LEU A 233 -0.54 -16.88 -16.12
C LEU A 233 -1.18 -17.33 -17.44
N ASN A 234 -1.67 -16.40 -18.26
CA ASN A 234 -2.18 -16.69 -19.60
C ASN A 234 -1.11 -17.33 -20.50
N LEU A 235 0.14 -16.84 -20.47
CA LEU A 235 1.25 -17.48 -21.20
C LEU A 235 1.46 -18.95 -20.80
N PHE A 236 1.25 -19.32 -19.53
CA PHE A 236 1.33 -20.71 -19.09
C PHE A 236 0.15 -21.54 -19.59
N LEU A 237 -1.06 -20.98 -19.53
CA LEU A 237 -2.28 -21.62 -20.00
C LEU A 237 -2.23 -21.90 -21.51
N ASP A 238 -1.73 -20.94 -22.30
CA ASP A 238 -1.51 -21.12 -23.74
C ASP A 238 -0.57 -22.29 -24.00
N ARG A 239 0.54 -22.35 -23.26
CA ARG A 239 1.49 -23.47 -23.39
C ARG A 239 0.87 -24.81 -22.99
N ILE A 240 -0.02 -24.86 -21.99
CA ILE A 240 -0.74 -26.08 -21.64
C ILE A 240 -1.66 -26.50 -22.79
N ALA A 241 -2.52 -25.58 -23.27
CA ALA A 241 -3.42 -25.85 -24.39
C ALA A 241 -2.70 -26.32 -25.66
N GLU A 242 -1.53 -25.77 -25.97
CA GLU A 242 -0.71 -26.20 -27.13
C GLU A 242 -0.13 -27.62 -27.00
N LYS A 243 0.04 -28.12 -25.76
CA LYS A 243 0.84 -29.33 -25.47
C LYS A 243 0.03 -30.48 -24.91
N THR A 244 -1.21 -30.25 -24.49
CA THR A 244 -2.07 -31.25 -23.86
C THR A 244 -3.46 -31.20 -24.48
N ASP A 245 -3.87 -32.31 -25.09
CA ASP A 245 -5.22 -32.49 -25.63
C ASP A 245 -6.20 -32.80 -24.49
N GLY A 246 -7.44 -32.29 -24.57
CA GLY A 246 -8.55 -32.65 -23.67
C GLY A 246 -8.70 -31.78 -22.42
N TYR A 247 -7.85 -30.76 -22.25
CA TYR A 247 -7.88 -29.85 -21.10
C TYR A 247 -8.38 -28.44 -21.48
N GLU A 248 -8.89 -28.25 -22.70
CA GLU A 248 -9.24 -26.94 -23.25
C GLU A 248 -10.35 -26.25 -22.42
N GLY A 249 -11.31 -27.02 -21.91
CA GLY A 249 -12.38 -26.50 -21.05
C GLY A 249 -11.85 -25.94 -19.71
N GLN A 250 -10.93 -26.65 -19.05
CA GLN A 250 -10.31 -26.19 -17.81
C GLN A 250 -9.40 -24.99 -18.07
N VAL A 251 -8.66 -24.98 -19.18
CA VAL A 251 -7.84 -23.83 -19.57
C VAL A 251 -8.72 -22.60 -19.77
N GLN A 252 -9.84 -22.71 -20.49
CA GLN A 252 -10.74 -21.57 -20.72
C GLN A 252 -11.37 -21.08 -19.41
N GLU A 253 -11.82 -21.99 -18.53
CA GLU A 253 -12.36 -21.60 -17.22
C GLU A 253 -11.37 -20.77 -16.41
N ILE A 254 -10.07 -21.13 -16.43
CA ILE A 254 -9.05 -20.37 -15.72
C ILE A 254 -8.80 -19.02 -16.41
N LYS A 255 -8.79 -18.96 -17.75
CA LYS A 255 -8.68 -17.70 -18.49
C LYS A 255 -9.81 -16.74 -18.17
N ASP A 256 -11.05 -17.24 -18.08
CA ASP A 256 -12.22 -16.41 -17.73
C ASP A 256 -12.06 -15.78 -16.32
N ILE A 257 -11.39 -16.47 -15.38
CA ILE A 257 -11.07 -15.92 -14.05
C ILE A 257 -10.03 -14.79 -14.16
N LEU A 258 -9.00 -14.97 -15.00
CA LEU A 258 -7.95 -13.97 -15.22
C LEU A 258 -8.50 -12.75 -15.96
N ASP A 259 -9.34 -12.95 -16.97
CA ASP A 259 -10.03 -11.89 -17.71
C ASP A 259 -10.96 -11.10 -16.77
N LYS A 260 -11.66 -11.78 -15.85
CA LYS A 260 -12.41 -11.11 -14.79
C LYS A 260 -11.48 -10.31 -13.88
N ALA A 261 -10.32 -10.84 -13.51
CA ALA A 261 -9.39 -10.16 -12.62
C ALA A 261 -8.87 -8.82 -13.18
N VAL A 262 -8.64 -8.75 -14.51
CA VAL A 262 -8.17 -7.52 -15.19
C VAL A 262 -9.31 -6.57 -15.59
N SER A 263 -10.56 -7.02 -15.55
CA SER A 263 -11.75 -6.23 -15.88
C SER A 263 -12.56 -5.79 -14.64
N ILE A 264 -11.95 -5.89 -13.45
CA ILE A 264 -12.53 -5.28 -12.26
C ILE A 264 -12.41 -3.76 -12.39
N GLY A 265 -13.50 -3.04 -12.16
CA GLY A 265 -13.54 -1.59 -12.36
C GLY A 265 -13.70 -1.19 -13.84
N ASP A 266 -13.82 0.11 -14.07
CA ASP A 266 -14.13 0.66 -15.41
C ASP A 266 -12.90 1.28 -16.11
N ASP A 267 -11.75 1.42 -15.43
CA ASP A 267 -10.55 2.13 -15.90
C ASP A 267 -9.24 1.38 -15.56
N GLU A 268 -8.09 1.80 -16.12
CA GLU A 268 -6.71 1.33 -15.86
C GLU A 268 -6.22 1.65 -14.42
N TYR A 269 -7.10 1.68 -13.42
CA TYR A 269 -6.82 2.08 -12.03
C TYR A 269 -7.59 1.21 -11.05
N TYR A 270 -6.89 0.60 -10.08
CA TYR A 270 -7.53 -0.17 -9.01
C TYR A 270 -7.44 0.53 -7.67
N ASN A 271 -8.60 0.82 -7.09
CA ASN A 271 -8.66 1.10 -5.66
C ASN A 271 -8.30 -0.17 -4.84
N LEU A 272 -8.14 -0.01 -3.52
CA LEU A 272 -7.68 -1.12 -2.67
C LEU A 272 -8.65 -2.32 -2.63
N GLU A 273 -9.96 -2.09 -2.72
CA GLU A 273 -10.97 -3.16 -2.71
C GLU A 273 -10.97 -3.93 -4.02
N GLU A 274 -10.93 -3.20 -5.13
CA GLU A 274 -10.78 -3.75 -6.49
C GLU A 274 -9.51 -4.60 -6.61
N PHE A 275 -8.37 -4.07 -6.15
CA PHE A 275 -7.12 -4.81 -6.13
C PHE A 275 -7.20 -6.09 -5.28
N ARG A 276 -7.87 -6.05 -4.12
CA ARG A 276 -8.06 -7.24 -3.26
C ARG A 276 -8.88 -8.31 -3.98
N GLU A 277 -9.93 -7.92 -4.70
CA GLU A 277 -10.72 -8.84 -5.50
C GLU A 277 -9.89 -9.41 -6.66
N ALA A 278 -9.20 -8.57 -7.43
CA ALA A 278 -8.35 -8.98 -8.54
C ALA A 278 -7.26 -9.96 -8.08
N ARG A 279 -6.57 -9.62 -6.99
CA ARG A 279 -5.56 -10.48 -6.37
C ARG A 279 -6.17 -11.83 -5.93
N SER A 280 -7.36 -11.84 -5.34
CA SER A 280 -8.03 -13.08 -4.95
C SER A 280 -8.34 -13.99 -6.15
N LEU A 281 -8.78 -13.40 -7.27
CA LEU A 281 -9.04 -14.14 -8.51
C LEU A 281 -7.74 -14.69 -9.12
N ILE A 282 -6.67 -13.89 -9.17
CA ILE A 282 -5.34 -14.31 -9.65
C ILE A 282 -4.77 -15.46 -8.81
N LEU A 283 -4.96 -15.42 -7.48
CA LEU A 283 -4.56 -16.52 -6.59
C LEU A 283 -5.40 -17.78 -6.86
N THR A 284 -6.72 -17.63 -7.03
CA THR A 284 -7.61 -18.74 -7.39
C THR A 284 -7.22 -19.37 -8.72
N ALA A 285 -6.91 -18.56 -9.73
CA ALA A 285 -6.41 -19.03 -11.02
C ALA A 285 -5.07 -19.75 -10.88
N SER A 286 -4.15 -19.22 -10.07
CA SER A 286 -2.85 -19.85 -9.79
C SER A 286 -3.00 -21.23 -9.15
N GLU A 287 -3.92 -21.38 -8.18
CA GLU A 287 -4.24 -22.67 -7.55
C GLU A 287 -4.83 -23.66 -8.57
N LYS A 288 -5.77 -23.21 -9.42
CA LYS A 288 -6.34 -24.03 -10.48
C LYS A 288 -5.30 -24.47 -11.51
N ILE A 289 -4.35 -23.61 -11.87
CA ILE A 289 -3.22 -23.97 -12.74
C ILE A 289 -2.37 -25.05 -12.10
N ARG A 290 -2.05 -24.94 -10.80
CA ARG A 290 -1.30 -25.98 -10.07
C ARG A 290 -2.04 -27.32 -10.09
N ALA A 291 -3.34 -27.32 -9.78
CA ALA A 291 -4.17 -28.52 -9.80
C ALA A 291 -4.23 -29.16 -11.20
N LEU A 292 -4.41 -28.36 -12.24
CA LEU A 292 -4.41 -28.80 -13.64
C LEU A 292 -3.08 -29.44 -14.03
N ILE A 293 -1.97 -28.83 -13.65
CA ILE A 293 -0.62 -29.37 -13.88
C ILE A 293 -0.45 -30.73 -13.21
N ASP A 294 -0.93 -30.89 -11.98
CA ASP A 294 -0.83 -32.14 -11.25
C ASP A 294 -1.74 -33.24 -11.83
N GLU A 295 -2.92 -32.86 -12.33
CA GLU A 295 -3.81 -33.76 -13.06
C GLU A 295 -3.14 -34.29 -14.34
N ILE A 296 -2.54 -33.38 -15.13
CA ILE A 296 -1.79 -33.72 -16.35
C ILE A 296 -0.63 -34.67 -16.02
N LYS A 297 0.11 -34.43 -14.93
CA LYS A 297 1.23 -35.32 -14.51
C LYS A 297 0.76 -36.70 -14.10
N THR A 298 -0.38 -36.79 -13.43
CA THR A 298 -0.89 -38.04 -12.87
C THR A 298 -1.75 -38.84 -13.87
N GLY A 299 -2.09 -38.23 -15.02
CA GLY A 299 -2.88 -38.87 -16.09
C GLY A 299 -4.33 -39.13 -15.70
N LYS A 300 -4.86 -38.40 -14.72
CA LYS A 300 -6.22 -38.62 -14.19
C LYS A 300 -7.35 -38.09 -15.08
N GLY A 301 -7.04 -37.25 -16.07
CA GLY A 301 -8.04 -36.60 -16.96
C GLY A 301 -8.36 -37.33 -18.28
N GLU A 302 -7.64 -38.37 -18.69
CA GLU A 302 -7.87 -39.05 -20.00
C GLU A 302 -9.11 -39.97 -20.06
N GLY A 303 -10.08 -39.81 -19.14
CA GLY A 303 -11.24 -40.71 -19.06
C GLY A 303 -12.46 -40.07 -18.44
N SER A 304 -13.14 -39.19 -19.17
CA SER A 304 -14.54 -38.79 -18.96
C SER A 304 -15.19 -38.47 -20.29
#